data_AF-A0A350G4H8-F1
#
_entry.id   AF-A0A350G4H8-F1
#
_cell.length_a   1.000
_cell.length_b   1.000
_cell.length_c   1.000
_cell.angle_alpha   90.00
_cell.angle_beta   90.00
_cell.angle_gamma   90.00
#
_symmetry.space_group_name_H-M   'P 1'
#
loop_
_entity.id
_entity.type
_entity.pdbx_description
1 polymer ?
#
loop_
_entity_poly.entity_id
_entity_poly.type
_entity_poly.pdbx_seq_one_letter_code
_entity_poly.pdbx_strand_id
1 'polypeptide(L)'
;MSDIAHPILVTGAHRSGTTWAGKMLAADLQTGYISEPLNPFHRPGIFRAEVAHWYQYICKDNEGLFIDALRETLEFDYHLLTEIRSIRSVKDFLRMGRDFAIFYNGLMRGQRALMKDPFAVFSANWFAQRLKCRVVVTVRHPAAFAGSLQRLGWSFDFKDLLDQPLLMRDHLEKYRDEMLSMKADDIIGQASLLWKMIYASVHTSRQLNPDLLTVRHEDLSRDPVNQYRDLYKILKLDFSSRVERFILNASSSENPKELSRRKTHSIKLDSAANVKNWRKRLSDEDVRRIREITGDVSRLYYSDEEW
;
A
#
# COMPACT_ATOMS: atom_id res chain seq x y z
N MET A 1 -9.85 9.09 -30.62
CA MET A 1 -10.37 8.65 -29.31
C MET A 1 -9.19 8.61 -28.37
N SER A 2 -9.10 9.55 -27.42
CA SER A 2 -8.00 9.52 -26.44
C SER A 2 -8.07 8.20 -25.67
N ASP A 3 -6.95 7.49 -25.59
CA ASP A 3 -6.82 6.30 -24.74
C ASP A 3 -7.08 6.78 -23.30
N ILE A 4 -8.25 6.46 -22.73
CA ILE A 4 -8.65 6.97 -21.41
C ILE A 4 -7.60 6.47 -20.40
N ALA A 5 -6.85 7.40 -19.80
CA ALA A 5 -5.81 7.07 -18.85
C ALA A 5 -6.43 6.53 -17.54
N HIS A 6 -6.57 5.21 -17.46
CA HIS A 6 -7.12 4.50 -16.31
C HIS A 6 -6.38 4.81 -15.00
N PRO A 7 -7.03 5.13 -13.88
CA PRO A 7 -6.34 5.41 -12.61
C PRO A 7 -5.39 4.29 -12.18
N ILE A 8 -4.37 4.61 -11.38
CA ILE A 8 -3.42 3.63 -10.85
C ILE A 8 -3.70 3.44 -9.35
N LEU A 9 -3.77 2.19 -8.91
CA LEU A 9 -3.79 1.83 -7.50
C LEU A 9 -2.46 1.18 -7.12
N VAL A 10 -1.75 1.74 -6.14
CA VAL A 10 -0.59 1.11 -5.51
C VAL A 10 -1.00 0.61 -4.13
N THR A 11 -1.02 -0.71 -3.94
CA THR A 11 -1.47 -1.36 -2.71
C THR A 11 -0.53 -2.49 -2.28
N GLY A 12 -0.89 -3.22 -1.22
CA GLY A 12 -0.06 -4.24 -0.56
C GLY A 12 -0.17 -4.09 0.95
N ALA A 13 0.56 -4.91 1.72
CA ALA A 13 0.57 -4.72 3.16
C ALA A 13 1.12 -3.31 3.53
N HIS A 14 0.65 -2.75 4.65
CA HIS A 14 1.37 -1.60 5.21
C HIS A 14 2.84 -2.01 5.46
N ARG A 15 3.79 -1.06 5.43
CA ARG A 15 5.23 -1.37 5.55
C ARG A 15 5.82 -2.33 4.49
N SER A 16 5.10 -2.68 3.41
CA SER A 16 5.65 -3.43 2.26
C SER A 16 6.24 -2.56 1.16
N GLY A 17 6.40 -1.25 1.41
CA GLY A 17 7.01 -0.33 0.45
C GLY A 17 6.02 0.41 -0.45
N THR A 18 4.72 0.25 -0.25
CA THR A 18 3.67 0.96 -1.00
C THR A 18 3.90 2.47 -1.13
N THR A 19 4.36 3.15 -0.06
CA THR A 19 4.63 4.61 -0.11
C THR A 19 5.79 4.93 -1.02
N TRP A 20 6.85 4.13 -0.98
CA TRP A 20 8.01 4.33 -1.81
C TRP A 20 7.65 4.08 -3.28
N ALA A 21 7.01 2.94 -3.58
CA ALA A 21 6.52 2.62 -4.92
C ALA A 21 5.57 3.69 -5.48
N GLY A 22 4.57 4.10 -4.71
CA GLY A 22 3.63 5.14 -5.14
C GLY A 22 4.30 6.48 -5.40
N LYS A 23 5.31 6.87 -4.61
CA LYS A 23 6.05 8.11 -4.81
C LYS A 23 7.02 8.06 -6.00
N MET A 24 7.63 6.90 -6.26
CA MET A 24 8.47 6.73 -7.45
C MET A 24 7.62 6.75 -8.72
N LEU A 25 6.46 6.09 -8.72
CA LEU A 25 5.51 6.12 -9.83
C LEU A 25 4.85 7.49 -10.02
N ALA A 26 4.72 8.28 -8.95
CA ALA A 26 4.22 9.64 -9.00
C ALA A 26 5.32 10.71 -9.18
N ALA A 27 6.52 10.31 -9.63
CA ALA A 27 7.63 11.24 -9.85
C ALA A 27 7.50 12.04 -11.16
N ASP A 28 6.66 11.55 -12.08
CA ASP A 28 6.35 12.26 -13.32
C ASP A 28 5.42 13.47 -13.07
N LEU A 29 5.27 14.33 -14.08
CA LEU A 29 4.38 15.48 -13.98
C LEU A 29 2.94 15.17 -14.40
N GLN A 30 2.68 13.96 -14.91
CA GLN A 30 1.41 13.55 -15.48
C GLN A 30 0.54 12.79 -14.49
N THR A 31 1.06 12.44 -13.30
CA THR A 31 0.33 11.72 -12.27
C THR A 31 0.08 12.58 -11.03
N GLY A 32 -1.13 12.47 -10.49
CA GLY A 32 -1.51 13.11 -9.22
C GLY A 32 -1.54 12.07 -8.10
N TYR A 33 -0.70 12.26 -7.09
CA TYR A 33 -0.55 11.31 -5.97
C TYR A 33 -1.63 11.53 -4.90
N ILE A 34 -2.54 10.57 -4.73
CA ILE A 34 -3.56 10.55 -3.68
C ILE A 34 -3.11 9.56 -2.60
N SER A 35 -3.09 10.01 -1.34
CA SER A 35 -2.53 9.24 -0.22
C SER A 35 -3.62 8.64 0.66
N GLU A 36 -3.73 7.32 0.66
CA GLU A 36 -4.44 6.49 1.65
C GLU A 36 -5.87 6.96 2.01
N PRO A 37 -6.79 7.10 1.04
CA PRO A 37 -8.18 7.47 1.32
C PRO A 37 -8.94 6.44 2.17
N LEU A 38 -8.57 5.15 2.12
CA LEU A 38 -9.14 4.08 2.96
C LEU A 38 -8.43 3.94 4.31
N ASN A 39 -7.66 4.93 4.73
CA ASN A 39 -7.18 5.02 6.10
C ASN A 39 -8.36 5.44 7.02
N PRO A 40 -8.64 4.77 8.15
CA PRO A 40 -9.69 5.20 9.08
C PRO A 40 -9.52 6.64 9.60
N PHE A 41 -8.31 7.18 9.54
CA PHE A 41 -8.00 8.56 9.90
C PHE A 41 -7.83 9.50 8.68
N HIS A 42 -8.38 9.13 7.52
CA HIS A 42 -8.35 9.98 6.33
C HIS A 42 -9.07 11.31 6.58
N ARG A 43 -8.79 12.28 5.71
CA ARG A 43 -9.40 13.62 5.78
C ARG A 43 -10.65 13.63 4.89
N PRO A 44 -11.79 14.14 5.37
CA PRO A 44 -13.04 14.09 4.63
C PRO A 44 -13.01 14.93 3.33
N GLY A 45 -12.07 15.87 3.20
CA GLY A 45 -11.81 16.57 1.94
C GLY A 45 -11.26 15.67 0.83
N ILE A 46 -10.48 14.65 1.18
CA ILE A 46 -9.86 13.70 0.23
C ILE A 46 -10.85 12.61 -0.17
N PHE A 47 -11.61 12.10 0.80
CA PHE A 47 -12.53 10.99 0.64
C PHE A 47 -13.67 11.19 1.62
N ARG A 48 -14.91 11.23 1.14
CA ARG A 48 -16.08 11.55 1.99
C ARG A 48 -16.73 10.36 2.66
N ALA A 49 -16.48 9.14 2.19
CA ALA A 49 -17.12 7.94 2.73
C ALA A 49 -16.43 7.52 4.04
N GLU A 50 -17.23 7.04 4.98
CA GLU A 50 -16.73 6.57 6.27
C GLU A 50 -15.96 5.26 6.11
N VAL A 51 -14.78 5.18 6.73
CA VAL A 51 -13.93 3.98 6.74
C VAL A 51 -13.84 3.53 8.20
N ALA A 52 -14.60 2.50 8.54
CA ALA A 52 -14.75 2.05 9.92
C ALA A 52 -13.61 1.14 10.39
N HIS A 53 -12.99 0.40 9.46
CA HIS A 53 -12.00 -0.63 9.78
C HIS A 53 -10.69 -0.42 9.03
N TRP A 54 -9.57 -0.80 9.64
CA TRP A 54 -8.35 -1.04 8.89
C TRP A 54 -8.59 -2.15 7.87
N TYR A 55 -8.03 -1.99 6.66
CA TYR A 55 -8.28 -2.91 5.55
C TYR A 55 -9.77 -3.04 5.20
N GLN A 56 -10.49 -1.92 5.19
CA GLN A 56 -11.90 -1.86 4.79
C GLN A 56 -12.13 -2.56 3.44
N TYR A 57 -12.85 -3.67 3.48
CA TYR A 57 -13.15 -4.48 2.32
C TYR A 57 -14.33 -3.91 1.56
N ILE A 58 -14.15 -3.79 0.24
CA ILE A 58 -15.12 -3.26 -0.70
C ILE A 58 -15.28 -4.31 -1.80
N CYS A 59 -16.51 -4.77 -1.97
CA CYS A 59 -16.91 -5.70 -3.01
C CYS A 59 -18.26 -5.26 -3.60
N LYS A 60 -18.80 -6.04 -4.54
CA LYS A 60 -20.05 -5.70 -5.22
C LYS A 60 -21.23 -5.51 -4.25
N ASP A 61 -21.22 -6.20 -3.11
CA ASP A 61 -22.35 -6.22 -2.19
C ASP A 61 -22.45 -4.95 -1.32
N ASN A 62 -21.33 -4.25 -1.10
CA ASN A 62 -21.29 -3.01 -0.31
C ASN A 62 -20.78 -1.79 -1.09
N GLU A 63 -20.53 -1.92 -2.40
CA GLU A 63 -19.94 -0.85 -3.21
C GLU A 63 -20.73 0.45 -3.22
N GLY A 64 -22.05 0.39 -3.03
CA GLY A 64 -22.92 1.58 -3.01
C GLY A 64 -22.54 2.61 -1.94
N LEU A 65 -21.81 2.19 -0.89
CA LEU A 65 -21.32 3.08 0.15
C LEU A 65 -20.05 3.85 -0.25
N PHE A 66 -19.29 3.35 -1.22
CA PHE A 66 -17.93 3.81 -1.51
C PHE A 66 -17.70 4.25 -2.95
N ILE A 67 -18.45 3.71 -3.92
CA ILE A 67 -18.11 3.82 -5.34
C ILE A 67 -18.10 5.27 -5.83
N ASP A 68 -19.09 6.08 -5.42
CA ASP A 68 -19.17 7.49 -5.84
C ASP A 68 -18.06 8.31 -5.19
N ALA A 69 -17.85 8.14 -3.88
CA ALA A 69 -16.76 8.81 -3.17
C ALA A 69 -15.39 8.46 -3.76
N LEU A 70 -15.18 7.20 -4.20
CA LEU A 70 -13.93 6.78 -4.82
C LEU A 70 -13.78 7.37 -6.23
N ARG A 71 -14.87 7.49 -7.00
CA ARG A 71 -14.84 8.15 -8.32
C ARG A 71 -14.48 9.61 -8.18
N GLU A 72 -15.15 10.32 -7.29
CA GLU A 72 -14.87 11.73 -6.95
C GLU A 72 -13.39 11.92 -6.56
N THR A 73 -12.88 11.08 -5.64
CA THR A 73 -11.46 11.10 -5.27
C THR A 73 -10.53 10.88 -6.47
N LEU A 74 -10.82 9.90 -7.33
CA LEU A 74 -10.00 9.59 -8.51
C LEU A 74 -10.13 10.64 -9.64
N GLU A 75 -11.19 11.44 -9.63
CA GLU A 75 -11.41 12.58 -10.54
C GLU A 75 -10.88 13.90 -9.95
N PHE A 76 -10.22 13.83 -8.79
CA PHE A 76 -9.70 14.98 -8.03
C PHE A 76 -10.78 15.97 -7.58
N ASP A 77 -12.00 15.49 -7.31
CA ASP A 77 -13.03 16.28 -6.64
C ASP A 77 -12.70 16.36 -5.13
N TYR A 78 -12.37 17.56 -4.66
CA TYR A 78 -11.98 17.82 -3.28
C TYR A 78 -13.13 18.43 -2.49
N HIS A 79 -13.56 17.77 -1.42
CA HIS A 79 -14.70 18.22 -0.61
C HIS A 79 -14.30 19.32 0.40
N LEU A 80 -14.02 20.51 -0.12
CA LEU A 80 -13.53 21.65 0.66
C LEU A 80 -14.44 22.00 1.85
N LEU A 81 -15.76 22.05 1.65
CA LEU A 81 -16.70 22.39 2.72
C LEU A 81 -16.73 21.36 3.84
N THR A 82 -16.63 20.07 3.50
CA THR A 82 -16.57 18.97 4.47
C THR A 82 -15.26 19.01 5.24
N GLU A 83 -14.15 19.30 4.56
CA GLU A 83 -12.86 19.46 5.19
C GLU A 83 -12.84 20.62 6.19
N ILE A 84 -13.33 21.80 5.79
CA ILE A 84 -13.35 23.00 6.65
C ILE A 84 -14.08 22.72 7.97
N ARG A 85 -15.19 21.99 7.92
CA ARG A 85 -15.96 21.59 9.12
C ARG A 85 -15.19 20.64 10.05
N SER A 86 -14.17 19.95 9.55
CA SER A 86 -13.35 19.01 10.32
C SER A 86 -12.08 19.63 10.92
N ILE A 87 -11.74 20.88 10.59
CA ILE A 87 -10.51 21.53 11.05
C ILE A 87 -10.59 21.83 12.54
N ARG A 88 -9.62 21.33 13.30
CA ARG A 88 -9.51 21.60 14.76
C ARG A 88 -8.20 22.27 15.16
N SER A 89 -7.27 22.46 14.21
CA SER A 89 -5.96 23.02 14.50
C SER A 89 -5.32 23.69 13.28
N VAL A 90 -4.33 24.55 13.52
CA VAL A 90 -3.49 25.15 12.44
C VAL A 90 -2.80 24.06 11.61
N LYS A 91 -2.40 22.95 12.26
CA LYS A 91 -1.80 21.81 11.57
C LYS A 91 -2.77 21.17 10.58
N ASP A 92 -4.05 21.09 10.93
CA ASP A 92 -5.08 20.55 10.04
C ASP A 92 -5.37 21.51 8.89
N PHE A 93 -5.37 22.81 9.13
CA PHE A 93 -5.48 23.82 8.07
C PHE A 93 -4.33 23.73 7.06
N LEU A 94 -3.08 23.61 7.53
CA LEU A 94 -1.92 23.45 6.64
C LEU A 94 -1.96 22.13 5.85
N ARG A 95 -2.48 21.06 6.46
CA ARG A 95 -2.70 19.77 5.77
C ARG A 95 -3.78 19.90 4.70
N MET A 96 -4.92 20.53 5.01
CA MET A 96 -5.95 20.86 4.03
C MET A 96 -5.35 21.63 2.86
N GLY A 97 -4.59 22.70 3.11
CA GLY A 97 -3.99 23.49 2.03
C GLY A 97 -3.09 22.66 1.11
N ARG A 98 -2.30 21.75 1.68
CA ARG A 98 -1.50 20.79 0.90
C ARG A 98 -2.38 19.85 0.08
N ASP A 99 -3.41 19.27 0.68
CA ASP A 99 -4.26 18.26 0.05
C ASP A 99 -5.12 18.90 -1.06
N PHE A 100 -5.69 20.08 -0.80
CA PHE A 100 -6.36 20.91 -1.79
C PHE A 100 -5.42 21.24 -2.97
N ALA A 101 -4.16 21.63 -2.70
CA ALA A 101 -3.21 21.90 -3.78
C ALA A 101 -2.90 20.65 -4.62
N ILE A 102 -2.86 19.46 -4.02
CA ILE A 102 -2.69 18.20 -4.77
C ILE A 102 -3.88 17.97 -5.70
N PHE A 103 -5.10 18.05 -5.18
CA PHE A 103 -6.32 17.83 -5.95
C PHE A 103 -6.51 18.88 -7.04
N TYR A 104 -6.35 20.15 -6.71
CA TYR A 104 -6.43 21.26 -7.66
C TYR A 104 -5.41 21.13 -8.79
N ASN A 105 -4.15 20.77 -8.50
CA ASN A 105 -3.16 20.53 -9.54
C ASN A 105 -3.48 19.30 -10.39
N GLY A 106 -4.02 18.24 -9.77
CA GLY A 106 -4.48 17.03 -10.46
C GLY A 106 -5.54 17.36 -11.51
N LEU A 107 -6.58 18.08 -11.08
CA LEU A 107 -7.68 18.53 -11.93
C LEU A 107 -7.19 19.49 -13.03
N MET A 108 -6.50 20.58 -12.66
CA MET A 108 -6.10 21.63 -13.60
C MET A 108 -5.10 21.19 -14.66
N ARG A 109 -4.26 20.19 -14.35
CA ARG A 109 -3.25 19.68 -15.29
C ARG A 109 -3.71 18.42 -16.02
N GLY A 110 -4.95 17.96 -15.78
CA GLY A 110 -5.45 16.70 -16.33
C GLY A 110 -4.57 15.52 -15.96
N GLN A 111 -4.06 15.49 -14.73
CA GLN A 111 -3.19 14.41 -14.29
C GLN A 111 -3.99 13.11 -14.19
N ARG A 112 -3.30 12.00 -14.39
CA ARG A 112 -3.82 10.67 -14.10
C ARG A 112 -3.76 10.42 -12.60
N ALA A 113 -4.87 9.99 -11.99
CA ALA A 113 -4.88 9.65 -10.57
C ALA A 113 -3.99 8.43 -10.27
N LEU A 114 -3.11 8.58 -9.28
CA LEU A 114 -2.38 7.50 -8.64
C LEU A 114 -2.74 7.47 -7.16
N MET A 115 -3.62 6.54 -6.81
CA MET A 115 -4.02 6.29 -5.43
C MET A 115 -3.07 5.28 -4.82
N LYS A 116 -2.35 5.68 -3.77
CA LYS A 116 -1.56 4.76 -2.95
C LYS A 116 -2.35 4.45 -1.71
N ASP A 117 -2.71 3.18 -1.51
CA ASP A 117 -3.42 2.75 -0.30
C ASP A 117 -3.11 1.29 0.06
N PRO A 118 -2.39 1.00 1.16
CA PRO A 118 -2.15 -0.37 1.59
C PRO A 118 -3.43 -1.08 2.08
N PHE A 119 -4.42 -0.33 2.55
CA PHE A 119 -5.66 -0.88 3.11
C PHE A 119 -6.63 -1.35 2.03
N ALA A 120 -6.44 -0.92 0.78
CA ALA A 120 -7.22 -1.36 -0.38
C ALA A 120 -6.90 -2.80 -0.87
N VAL A 121 -5.94 -3.51 -0.26
CA VAL A 121 -5.33 -4.72 -0.85
C VAL A 121 -6.33 -5.87 -1.04
N PHE A 122 -7.26 -6.08 -0.12
CA PHE A 122 -8.29 -7.12 -0.28
C PHE A 122 -9.30 -6.75 -1.38
N SER A 123 -9.51 -5.46 -1.61
CA SER A 123 -10.42 -4.91 -2.63
C SER A 123 -9.75 -4.76 -4.01
N ALA A 124 -8.50 -5.24 -4.19
CA ALA A 124 -7.70 -4.99 -5.40
C ALA A 124 -8.42 -5.37 -6.71
N ASN A 125 -9.10 -6.53 -6.75
CA ASN A 125 -9.86 -6.94 -7.92
C ASN A 125 -11.10 -6.06 -8.16
N TRP A 126 -11.78 -5.64 -7.10
CA TRP A 126 -12.90 -4.72 -7.22
C TRP A 126 -12.46 -3.37 -7.81
N PHE A 127 -11.33 -2.81 -7.36
CA PHE A 127 -10.74 -1.60 -7.95
C PHE A 127 -10.42 -1.77 -9.45
N ALA A 128 -9.81 -2.90 -9.83
CA ALA A 128 -9.51 -3.18 -11.24
C ALA A 128 -10.77 -3.31 -12.09
N GLN A 129 -11.81 -3.98 -11.59
CA GLN A 129 -13.01 -4.26 -12.38
C GLN A 129 -14.00 -3.09 -12.44
N ARG A 130 -14.22 -2.43 -11.30
CA ARG A 130 -15.28 -1.41 -11.12
C ARG A 130 -14.80 0.02 -11.35
N LEU A 131 -13.58 0.34 -10.93
CA LEU A 131 -12.96 1.65 -11.14
C LEU A 131 -11.93 1.65 -12.28
N LYS A 132 -11.76 0.50 -12.95
CA LYS A 132 -10.83 0.32 -14.06
C LYS A 132 -9.39 0.66 -13.68
N CYS A 133 -9.02 0.51 -12.41
CA CYS A 133 -7.68 0.82 -11.96
C CYS A 133 -6.65 -0.15 -12.56
N ARG A 134 -5.48 0.37 -12.96
CA ARG A 134 -4.27 -0.43 -13.10
C ARG A 134 -3.69 -0.65 -11.71
N VAL A 135 -3.71 -1.88 -11.23
CA VAL A 135 -3.36 -2.20 -9.84
C VAL A 135 -1.93 -2.75 -9.76
N VAL A 136 -1.13 -2.15 -8.90
CA VAL A 136 0.23 -2.56 -8.54
C VAL A 136 0.26 -2.95 -7.07
N VAL A 137 0.50 -4.23 -6.79
CA VAL A 137 0.61 -4.77 -5.45
C VAL A 137 2.08 -4.95 -5.09
N THR A 138 2.54 -4.24 -4.05
CA THR A 138 3.90 -4.42 -3.52
C THR A 138 3.91 -5.53 -2.47
N VAL A 139 4.75 -6.54 -2.68
CA VAL A 139 5.04 -7.62 -1.72
C VAL A 139 6.40 -7.36 -1.09
N ARG A 140 6.52 -7.61 0.21
CA ARG A 140 7.79 -7.53 0.93
C ARG A 140 8.00 -8.82 1.70
N HIS A 141 9.25 -9.26 1.83
CA HIS A 141 9.60 -10.51 2.51
C HIS A 141 8.95 -10.56 3.90
N PRO A 142 8.31 -11.68 4.30
CA PRO A 142 7.57 -11.77 5.56
C PRO A 142 8.42 -11.40 6.78
N ALA A 143 9.67 -11.87 6.84
CA ALA A 143 10.59 -11.49 7.91
C ALA A 143 10.92 -9.99 7.93
N ALA A 144 11.04 -9.36 6.75
CA ALA A 144 11.30 -7.93 6.66
C ALA A 144 10.09 -7.08 7.10
N PHE A 145 8.87 -7.58 6.82
CA PHE A 145 7.62 -6.97 7.28
C PHE A 145 7.46 -7.11 8.80
N ALA A 146 7.50 -8.34 9.33
CA ALA A 146 7.37 -8.61 10.76
C ALA A 146 8.43 -7.89 11.60
N GLY A 147 9.70 -7.94 11.18
CA GLY A 147 10.78 -7.21 11.84
C GLY A 147 10.64 -5.68 11.73
N SER A 148 9.89 -5.15 10.77
CA SER A 148 9.56 -3.72 10.75
C SER A 148 8.51 -3.36 11.80
N LEU A 149 7.51 -4.21 12.02
CA LEU A 149 6.44 -3.97 13.00
C LEU A 149 6.93 -4.15 14.43
N GLN A 150 7.68 -5.23 14.69
CA GLN A 150 8.29 -5.48 16.00
C GLN A 150 9.19 -4.32 16.45
N ARG A 151 10.05 -3.81 15.54
CA ARG A 151 10.92 -2.66 15.83
C ARG A 151 10.14 -1.40 16.22
N LEU A 152 8.94 -1.21 15.67
CA LEU A 152 8.09 -0.05 15.91
C LEU A 152 7.12 -0.26 17.09
N GLY A 153 7.02 -1.48 17.62
CA GLY A 153 6.00 -1.83 18.61
C GLY A 153 4.58 -1.74 18.05
N TRP A 154 4.41 -1.99 16.76
CA TRP A 154 3.10 -1.92 16.10
C TRP A 154 2.45 -3.29 16.10
N SER A 155 1.50 -3.49 17.00
CA SER A 155 0.56 -4.61 16.97
C SER A 155 -0.60 -4.34 15.99
N PHE A 156 -1.36 -5.37 15.67
CA PHE A 156 -2.56 -5.29 14.84
C PHE A 156 -3.72 -5.98 15.55
N ASP A 157 -4.85 -5.29 15.68
CA ASP A 157 -6.07 -5.86 16.24
C ASP A 157 -6.86 -6.57 15.13
N PHE A 158 -6.99 -7.90 15.23
CA PHE A 158 -7.72 -8.68 14.23
C PHE A 158 -9.23 -8.44 14.24
N LYS A 159 -9.79 -7.74 15.23
CA LYS A 159 -11.18 -7.28 15.18
C LYS A 159 -11.47 -6.44 13.95
N ASP A 160 -10.50 -5.63 13.50
CA ASP A 160 -10.62 -4.88 12.26
C ASP A 160 -10.93 -5.76 11.04
N LEU A 161 -10.52 -7.03 11.03
CA LEU A 161 -10.84 -7.97 9.96
C LEU A 161 -12.06 -8.85 10.29
N LEU A 162 -12.13 -9.35 11.53
CA LEU A 162 -13.19 -10.24 12.00
C LEU A 162 -14.57 -9.59 11.97
N ASP A 163 -14.64 -8.29 12.24
CA ASP A 163 -15.89 -7.50 12.26
C ASP A 163 -16.38 -7.11 10.86
N GLN A 164 -15.72 -7.61 9.79
CA GLN A 164 -16.12 -7.40 8.40
C GLN A 164 -16.65 -8.71 7.78
N PRO A 165 -17.96 -9.02 7.87
CA PRO A 165 -18.51 -10.30 7.39
C PRO A 165 -18.23 -10.61 5.92
N LEU A 166 -18.22 -9.61 5.04
CA LEU A 166 -17.93 -9.78 3.61
C LEU A 166 -16.45 -10.15 3.39
N LEU A 167 -15.52 -9.55 4.13
CA LEU A 167 -14.10 -9.88 4.06
C LEU A 167 -13.84 -11.30 4.56
N MET A 168 -14.48 -11.67 5.67
CA MET A 168 -14.40 -13.02 6.21
C MET A 168 -14.92 -14.04 5.19
N ARG A 169 -16.14 -13.82 4.66
CA ARG A 169 -16.77 -14.69 3.65
C ARG A 169 -15.88 -14.90 2.42
N ASP A 170 -15.34 -13.82 1.86
CA ASP A 170 -14.70 -13.85 0.55
C ASP A 170 -13.22 -14.25 0.62
N HIS A 171 -12.54 -14.00 1.75
CA HIS A 171 -11.09 -14.16 1.84
C HIS A 171 -10.60 -14.88 3.10
N LEU A 172 -11.17 -14.60 4.28
CA LEU A 172 -10.48 -14.83 5.55
C LEU A 172 -11.10 -15.90 6.47
N GLU A 173 -12.25 -16.49 6.13
CA GLU A 173 -12.99 -17.40 7.03
C GLU A 173 -12.13 -18.56 7.56
N LYS A 174 -11.29 -19.14 6.69
CA LYS A 174 -10.38 -20.24 7.06
C LYS A 174 -9.32 -19.87 8.10
N TYR A 175 -9.09 -18.58 8.35
CA TYR A 175 -8.12 -18.07 9.33
C TYR A 175 -8.80 -17.57 10.62
N ARG A 176 -10.13 -17.73 10.77
CA ARG A 176 -10.88 -17.21 11.93
C ARG A 176 -10.29 -17.66 13.27
N ASP A 177 -10.03 -18.96 13.41
CA ASP A 177 -9.51 -19.51 14.67
C ASP A 177 -8.09 -19.03 14.97
N GLU A 178 -7.25 -18.89 13.94
CA GLU A 178 -5.89 -18.33 14.07
C GLU A 178 -5.95 -16.86 14.53
N MET A 179 -6.90 -16.07 14.02
CA MET A 179 -7.10 -14.68 14.44
C MET A 179 -7.62 -14.57 15.87
N LEU A 180 -8.60 -15.40 16.25
CA LEU A 180 -9.20 -15.37 17.59
C LEU A 180 -8.24 -15.88 18.69
N SER A 181 -7.37 -16.84 18.35
CA SER A 181 -6.38 -17.37 19.28
C SER A 181 -5.10 -16.52 19.38
N MET A 182 -4.95 -15.51 18.52
CA MET A 182 -3.74 -14.68 18.52
C MET A 182 -3.66 -13.81 19.77
N LYS A 183 -2.50 -13.84 20.43
CA LYS A 183 -2.24 -13.02 21.62
C LYS A 183 -2.00 -11.56 21.24
N ALA A 184 -2.53 -10.64 22.04
CA ALA A 184 -2.45 -9.20 21.77
C ALA A 184 -1.02 -8.63 21.82
N ASP A 185 -0.12 -9.24 22.59
CA ASP A 185 1.28 -8.84 22.75
C ASP A 185 2.23 -9.52 21.74
N ASP A 186 1.72 -10.45 20.93
CA ASP A 186 2.50 -11.23 19.98
C ASP A 186 2.62 -10.55 18.61
N ILE A 187 3.45 -9.50 18.55
CA ILE A 187 3.63 -8.72 17.31
C ILE A 187 4.15 -9.59 16.15
N ILE A 188 5.02 -10.57 16.42
CA ILE A 188 5.58 -11.45 15.36
C ILE A 188 4.50 -12.39 14.82
N GLY A 189 3.72 -13.02 15.69
CA GLY A 189 2.58 -13.85 15.28
C GLY A 189 1.55 -13.06 14.50
N GLN A 190 1.13 -11.90 15.02
CA GLN A 190 0.17 -11.01 14.36
C GLN A 190 0.67 -10.55 12.98
N ALA A 191 1.91 -10.08 12.89
CA ALA A 191 2.49 -9.63 11.63
C ALA A 191 2.58 -10.77 10.61
N SER A 192 2.99 -11.96 11.05
CA SER A 192 3.12 -13.13 10.18
C SER A 192 1.75 -13.59 9.66
N LEU A 193 0.75 -13.68 10.53
CA LEU A 193 -0.60 -14.07 10.15
C LEU A 193 -1.25 -13.04 9.22
N LEU A 194 -1.12 -11.74 9.53
CA LEU A 194 -1.63 -10.68 8.65
C LEU A 194 -0.96 -10.71 7.28
N TRP A 195 0.36 -10.91 7.23
CA TRP A 195 1.10 -11.07 5.97
C TRP A 195 0.57 -12.25 5.16
N LYS A 196 0.42 -13.42 5.80
CA LYS A 196 -0.11 -14.64 5.18
C LYS A 196 -1.47 -14.41 4.56
N MET A 197 -2.41 -13.83 5.32
CA MET A 197 -3.77 -13.56 4.89
C MET A 197 -3.83 -12.60 3.69
N ILE A 198 -3.08 -11.50 3.75
CA ILE A 198 -3.02 -10.51 2.66
C ILE A 198 -2.51 -11.18 1.39
N TYR A 199 -1.34 -11.84 1.44
CA TYR A 199 -0.72 -12.32 0.21
C TYR A 199 -1.33 -13.64 -0.31
N ALA A 200 -1.97 -14.44 0.53
CA ALA A 200 -2.85 -15.52 0.04
C ALA A 200 -4.03 -14.94 -0.77
N SER A 201 -4.61 -13.84 -0.31
CA SER A 201 -5.72 -13.15 -0.99
C SER A 201 -5.26 -12.47 -2.28
N VAL A 202 -4.06 -11.86 -2.29
CA VAL A 202 -3.43 -11.30 -3.50
C VAL A 202 -3.16 -12.39 -4.52
N HIS A 203 -2.62 -13.54 -4.11
CA HIS A 203 -2.37 -14.67 -5.01
C HIS A 203 -3.67 -15.13 -5.68
N THR A 204 -4.72 -15.36 -4.88
CA THR A 204 -6.05 -15.75 -5.38
C THR A 204 -6.61 -14.69 -6.34
N SER A 205 -6.49 -13.41 -5.98
CA SER A 205 -6.95 -12.31 -6.82
C SER A 205 -6.25 -12.27 -8.18
N ARG A 206 -4.94 -12.52 -8.20
CA ARG A 206 -4.14 -12.57 -9.43
C ARG A 206 -4.50 -13.76 -10.32
N GLN A 207 -4.86 -14.92 -9.77
CA GLN A 207 -5.35 -16.04 -10.56
C GLN A 207 -6.64 -15.68 -11.31
N LEU A 208 -7.51 -14.88 -10.69
CA LEU A 208 -8.76 -14.41 -11.30
C LEU A 208 -8.56 -13.22 -12.25
N ASN A 209 -7.48 -12.46 -12.07
CA ASN A 209 -7.18 -11.26 -12.85
C ASN A 209 -5.66 -11.15 -13.09
N PRO A 210 -5.16 -11.74 -14.20
CA PRO A 210 -3.73 -11.73 -14.53
C PRO A 210 -3.14 -10.33 -14.76
N ASP A 211 -3.96 -9.31 -14.99
CA ASP A 211 -3.52 -7.92 -15.16
C ASP A 211 -3.09 -7.25 -13.84
N LEU A 212 -3.34 -7.88 -12.68
CA LEU A 212 -2.81 -7.45 -11.39
C LEU A 212 -1.28 -7.56 -11.38
N LEU A 213 -0.60 -6.41 -11.38
CA LEU A 213 0.85 -6.35 -11.30
C LEU A 213 1.29 -6.61 -9.88
N THR A 214 2.10 -7.64 -9.66
CA THR A 214 2.73 -7.91 -8.36
C THR A 214 4.22 -7.64 -8.47
N VAL A 215 4.75 -6.79 -7.60
CA VAL A 215 6.17 -6.44 -7.57
C VAL A 215 6.75 -6.65 -6.19
N ARG A 216 7.97 -7.18 -6.12
CA ARG A 216 8.67 -7.37 -4.85
C ARG A 216 9.41 -6.08 -4.49
N HIS A 217 9.26 -5.66 -3.25
CA HIS A 217 9.97 -4.53 -2.69
C HIS A 217 11.48 -4.74 -2.78
N GLU A 218 11.94 -5.98 -2.63
CA GLU A 218 13.34 -6.36 -2.72
C GLU A 218 13.93 -6.12 -4.11
N ASP A 219 13.17 -6.44 -5.17
CA ASP A 219 13.62 -6.24 -6.55
C ASP A 219 13.67 -4.75 -6.87
N LEU A 220 12.60 -4.01 -6.54
CA LEU A 220 12.56 -2.55 -6.69
C LEU A 220 13.71 -1.88 -5.92
N SER A 221 14.08 -2.40 -4.75
CA SER A 221 15.15 -1.83 -3.93
C SER A 221 16.56 -2.17 -4.44
N ARG A 222 16.75 -3.30 -5.12
CA ARG A 222 18.06 -3.75 -5.65
C ARG A 222 18.39 -3.10 -6.99
N ASP A 223 17.40 -2.96 -7.87
CA ASP A 223 17.56 -2.37 -9.19
C ASP A 223 16.47 -1.33 -9.49
N PRO A 224 16.43 -0.22 -8.74
CA PRO A 224 15.31 0.71 -8.77
C PRO A 224 15.07 1.32 -10.15
N VAL A 225 16.13 1.76 -10.84
CA VAL A 225 15.96 2.46 -12.13
C VAL A 225 15.33 1.54 -13.17
N ASN A 226 15.83 0.32 -13.35
CA ASN A 226 15.31 -0.58 -14.37
C ASN A 226 13.92 -1.10 -14.00
N GLN A 227 13.72 -1.49 -12.74
CA GLN A 227 12.42 -2.02 -12.30
C GLN A 227 11.30 -0.97 -12.41
N TYR A 228 11.57 0.30 -12.07
CA TYR A 228 10.59 1.36 -12.31
C TYR A 228 10.46 1.72 -13.79
N ARG A 229 11.53 1.66 -14.60
CA ARG A 229 11.42 1.87 -16.05
C ARG A 229 10.47 0.87 -16.70
N ASP A 230 10.55 -0.40 -16.30
CA ASP A 230 9.62 -1.45 -16.75
C ASP A 230 8.19 -1.20 -16.27
N LEU A 231 8.00 -0.81 -15.00
CA LEU A 231 6.69 -0.44 -14.48
C LEU A 231 6.08 0.76 -15.21
N TYR A 232 6.86 1.79 -15.49
CA TYR A 232 6.42 2.94 -16.27
C TYR A 232 5.95 2.51 -17.67
N LYS A 233 6.71 1.63 -18.34
CA LYS A 233 6.32 1.08 -19.65
C LYS A 233 5.01 0.31 -19.58
N ILE A 234 4.85 -0.59 -18.61
CA ILE A 234 3.62 -1.39 -18.44
C ILE A 234 2.43 -0.49 -18.12
N LEU A 235 2.63 0.51 -17.26
CA LEU A 235 1.59 1.45 -16.85
C LEU A 235 1.32 2.52 -17.91
N LYS A 236 2.07 2.58 -19.01
CA LYS A 236 2.00 3.66 -20.02
C LYS A 236 2.24 5.06 -19.41
N LEU A 237 3.27 5.18 -18.58
CA LEU A 237 3.74 6.44 -18.01
C LEU A 237 5.02 6.91 -18.72
N ASP A 238 5.31 8.21 -18.65
CA ASP A 238 6.51 8.79 -19.26
C ASP A 238 7.73 8.72 -18.34
N PHE A 239 8.71 7.90 -18.70
CA PHE A 239 9.96 7.76 -17.95
C PHE A 239 11.00 8.79 -18.42
N SER A 240 10.86 10.02 -17.93
CA SER A 240 11.79 11.12 -18.24
C SER A 240 13.08 11.08 -17.41
N SER A 241 14.11 11.83 -17.82
CA SER A 241 15.35 11.98 -17.05
C SER A 241 15.13 12.58 -15.65
N ARG A 242 14.03 13.33 -15.46
CA ARG A 242 13.61 13.83 -14.15
C ARG A 242 13.19 12.69 -13.23
N VAL A 243 12.38 11.77 -13.74
CA VAL A 243 11.91 10.57 -13.01
C VAL A 243 13.12 9.71 -12.63
N GLU A 244 14.00 9.44 -13.59
CA GLU A 244 15.23 8.67 -13.35
C GLU A 244 16.09 9.27 -12.24
N ARG A 245 16.33 10.59 -12.29
CA ARG A 245 17.08 11.31 -11.26
C ARG A 245 16.38 11.29 -9.91
N PHE A 246 15.06 11.39 -9.88
CA PHE A 246 14.29 11.31 -8.64
C PHE A 246 14.43 9.94 -7.98
N ILE A 247 14.32 8.87 -8.77
CA ILE A 247 14.50 7.48 -8.31
C ILE A 247 15.91 7.28 -7.77
N LEU A 248 16.95 7.64 -8.53
CA LEU A 248 18.35 7.54 -8.11
C LEU A 248 18.61 8.27 -6.79
N ASN A 249 18.10 9.49 -6.64
CA ASN A 249 18.26 10.27 -5.42
C ASN A 249 17.52 9.64 -4.22
N ALA A 250 16.36 9.02 -4.44
CA ALA A 250 15.61 8.34 -3.40
C ALA A 250 16.26 7.02 -2.97
N SER A 251 16.96 6.33 -3.88
CA SER A 251 17.55 5.00 -3.67
C SER A 251 19.06 5.00 -3.35
N SER A 252 19.72 6.16 -3.41
CA SER A 252 21.17 6.31 -3.27
C SER A 252 21.75 5.62 -2.03
N SER A 253 22.95 5.04 -2.18
CA SER A 253 23.74 4.45 -1.08
C SER A 253 24.23 5.48 -0.05
N GLU A 254 24.19 6.78 -0.38
CA GLU A 254 24.50 7.87 0.55
C GLU A 254 23.34 8.15 1.53
N ASN A 255 22.14 7.68 1.21
CA ASN A 255 21.00 7.84 2.09
C ASN A 255 21.12 6.93 3.33
N PRO A 256 20.37 7.21 4.41
CA PRO A 256 20.35 6.34 5.57
C PRO A 256 19.96 4.90 5.19
N LYS A 257 20.63 3.90 5.77
CA LYS A 257 20.29 2.48 5.59
C LYS A 257 18.99 2.10 6.28
N GLU A 258 18.53 2.93 7.22
CA GLU A 258 17.33 2.69 8.00
C GLU A 258 16.61 3.99 8.34
N LEU A 259 15.28 3.98 8.21
CA LEU A 259 14.45 5.11 8.61
C LEU A 259 14.35 5.21 10.13
N SER A 260 14.47 6.44 10.64
CA SER A 260 14.23 6.73 12.05
C SER A 260 12.77 6.44 12.44
N ARG A 261 12.55 6.10 13.71
CA ARG A 261 11.20 5.88 14.27
C ARG A 261 10.28 7.10 14.13
N ARG A 262 10.86 8.31 14.01
CA ARG A 262 10.11 9.57 13.84
C ARG A 262 9.79 9.92 12.38
N LYS A 263 10.48 9.31 11.39
CA LYS A 263 10.32 9.59 9.95
C LYS A 263 10.09 8.29 9.17
N THR A 264 9.10 7.52 9.58
CA THR A 264 8.77 6.19 9.03
C THR A 264 8.32 6.20 7.57
N HIS A 265 7.90 7.36 7.04
CA HIS A 265 7.42 7.54 5.65
C HIS A 265 8.43 8.25 4.73
N SER A 266 9.67 8.49 5.18
CA SER A 266 10.70 9.05 4.30
C SER A 266 10.99 8.09 3.14
N ILE A 267 11.19 8.66 1.95
CA ILE A 267 11.49 7.92 0.72
C ILE A 267 12.98 7.88 0.38
N LYS A 268 13.81 8.67 1.07
CA LYS A 268 15.27 8.65 0.92
C LYS A 268 15.86 7.56 1.80
N LEU A 269 16.39 6.52 1.18
CA LEU A 269 16.93 5.34 1.83
C LEU A 269 18.00 4.70 0.95
N ASP A 270 19.06 4.17 1.55
CA ASP A 270 19.90 3.18 0.88
C ASP A 270 19.04 1.91 0.75
N SER A 271 18.31 1.86 -0.35
CA SER A 271 17.24 0.89 -0.59
C SER A 271 17.80 -0.53 -0.66
N ALA A 272 18.94 -0.74 -1.34
CA ALA A 272 19.60 -2.03 -1.45
C ALA A 272 20.09 -2.54 -0.08
N ALA A 273 20.72 -1.69 0.73
CA ALA A 273 21.16 -2.11 2.07
C ALA A 273 19.97 -2.39 3.01
N ASN A 274 18.84 -1.69 2.84
CA ASN A 274 17.68 -1.87 3.71
C ASN A 274 17.05 -3.26 3.61
N VAL A 275 17.12 -3.89 2.43
CA VAL A 275 16.51 -5.20 2.15
C VAL A 275 16.93 -6.26 3.17
N LYS A 276 18.19 -6.27 3.59
CA LYS A 276 18.74 -7.29 4.49
C LYS A 276 18.73 -6.90 5.97
N ASN A 277 18.26 -5.71 6.33
CA ASN A 277 18.35 -5.21 7.71
C ASN A 277 17.59 -6.05 8.73
N TRP A 278 16.53 -6.75 8.33
CA TRP A 278 15.75 -7.60 9.23
C TRP A 278 16.57 -8.76 9.81
N ARG A 279 17.59 -9.25 9.08
CA ARG A 279 18.51 -10.31 9.55
C ARG A 279 19.32 -9.90 10.78
N LYS A 280 19.44 -8.59 11.05
CA LYS A 280 20.12 -8.06 12.24
C LYS A 280 19.15 -7.80 13.40
N ARG A 281 17.85 -7.77 13.14
CA ARG A 281 16.82 -7.37 14.12
C ARG A 281 16.10 -8.55 14.72
N LEU A 282 15.89 -9.59 13.92
CA LEU A 282 15.17 -10.78 14.32
C LEU A 282 16.14 -11.83 14.83
N SER A 283 15.74 -12.54 15.88
CA SER A 283 16.45 -13.74 16.32
C SER A 283 16.19 -14.88 15.34
N ASP A 284 17.05 -15.91 15.37
CA ASP A 284 16.82 -17.11 14.55
C ASP A 284 15.50 -17.81 14.91
N GLU A 285 15.06 -17.71 16.16
CA GLU A 285 13.76 -18.21 16.61
C GLU A 285 12.61 -17.43 15.98
N ASP A 286 12.68 -16.10 15.96
CA ASP A 286 11.69 -15.26 15.27
C ASP A 286 11.63 -15.62 13.79
N VAL A 287 12.78 -15.77 13.11
CA VAL A 287 12.83 -16.11 11.69
C VAL A 287 12.21 -17.49 11.42
N ARG A 288 12.55 -18.50 12.25
CA ARG A 288 11.94 -19.83 12.15
C ARG A 288 10.42 -19.76 12.31
N ARG A 289 9.95 -19.04 13.31
CA ARG A 289 8.52 -18.87 13.61
C ARG A 289 7.76 -18.16 12.49
N ILE A 290 8.32 -17.09 11.94
CA ILE A 290 7.74 -16.37 10.80
C ILE A 290 7.66 -17.31 9.59
N ARG A 291 8.70 -18.10 9.34
CA ARG A 291 8.73 -19.09 8.24
C ARG A 291 7.69 -20.19 8.43
N GLU A 292 7.50 -20.66 9.65
CA GLU A 292 6.47 -21.65 9.97
C GLU A 292 5.06 -21.13 9.66
N ILE A 293 4.73 -19.91 10.11
CA ILE A 293 3.40 -19.33 9.92
C ILE A 293 3.13 -19.00 8.45
N THR A 294 4.11 -18.44 7.75
CA THR A 294 3.94 -17.88 6.39
C THR A 294 4.40 -18.80 5.27
N GLY A 295 5.01 -19.94 5.58
CA GLY A 295 5.83 -20.72 4.64
C GLY A 295 5.08 -21.27 3.43
N ASP A 296 3.80 -21.58 3.58
CA ASP A 296 2.91 -22.02 2.50
C ASP A 296 2.67 -20.90 1.48
N VAL A 297 2.47 -19.67 1.95
CA VAL A 297 2.22 -18.49 1.10
C VAL A 297 3.54 -17.85 0.62
N SER A 298 4.60 -17.88 1.43
CA SER A 298 5.88 -17.22 1.10
C SER A 298 6.53 -17.83 -0.14
N ARG A 299 6.41 -19.15 -0.32
CA ARG A 299 6.95 -19.87 -1.49
C ARG A 299 6.34 -19.42 -2.82
N LEU A 300 5.18 -18.76 -2.79
CA LEU A 300 4.55 -18.18 -3.98
C LEU A 300 5.27 -16.91 -4.48
N TYR A 301 6.13 -16.30 -3.65
CA TYR A 301 6.76 -15.01 -3.92
C TYR A 301 8.28 -15.00 -3.72
N TYR A 302 8.81 -15.91 -2.90
CA TYR A 302 10.22 -15.95 -2.50
C TYR A 302 10.73 -17.39 -2.55
N SER A 303 12.00 -17.56 -2.94
CA SER A 303 12.67 -18.85 -2.85
C SER A 303 13.15 -19.13 -1.43
N ASP A 304 13.46 -20.40 -1.14
CA ASP A 304 13.99 -20.79 0.17
C ASP A 304 15.37 -20.18 0.48
N GLU A 305 16.12 -19.76 -0.54
CA GLU A 305 17.43 -19.10 -0.43
C GLU A 305 17.33 -17.65 0.07
N GLU A 306 16.15 -17.04 0.00
CA GLU A 306 15.94 -15.63 0.38
C GLU A 306 15.71 -15.44 1.89
N TRP A 307 15.54 -16.52 2.65
CA TRP A 307 15.46 -16.55 4.11
C TRP A 307 16.83 -16.37 4.80
#